data_AF-A0A9C6X1M7-F1
#
_entry.id   AF-A0A9C6X1M7-F1
#
_cell.length_a   1.000
_cell.length_b   1.000
_cell.length_c   1.000
_cell.angle_alpha   90.00
_cell.angle_beta   90.00
_cell.angle_gamma   90.00
#
_symmetry.space_group_name_H-M   'P 1'
#
loop_
_entity.id
_entity.type
_entity.pdbx_description
1 polymer ?
#
loop_
_entity_poly.entity_id
_entity_poly.type
_entity_poly.pdbx_seq_one_letter_code
_entity_poly.pdbx_strand_id
1 'polypeptide(L)'
;MKDVKFILFDEFGMIGLEMLGKIDHRLKQKQYLIKRNCALHNGNSIFLGDIFQLPPVMDTPLYSLVQLSNPLKIQGRIVWDMIDGCIILKNVNRQSDSMFGDVLNRISTGDILETDYNILKTRSNTNLTYEERKLFDDALNLYPTKDTVYKENLDYLTQLKSSNNQTVPICIINAKNNCKEAENASTDQAQSLEKTVLLGVSARVMLRYNAWTENSLVNGAMGTVVDIVYREGEKSPDNMPAVILITFKDYDGPFLHDDLKFPIHVAAAITFHKCQGLTLPKAKIDIDSEKEYFAGGSSVALSRVKSLDGLNLQPFSKSRLMKINKSFTLKLKKGFLEELKQKDLNHVEPGWIFEQFYKIPYVQCVWDVRNQSEEKEKTSQADLE
;
A
#
# COMPACT_ATOMS: atom_id res chain seq x y z
N MET A 1 -17.15 -4.93 18.61
CA MET A 1 -16.14 -4.17 19.38
C MET A 1 -16.37 -4.22 20.90
N LYS A 2 -17.40 -4.88 21.45
CA LYS A 2 -17.54 -4.98 22.91
C LYS A 2 -16.37 -5.72 23.58
N ASP A 3 -15.73 -6.63 22.84
CA ASP A 3 -14.61 -7.46 23.32
C ASP A 3 -13.24 -7.03 22.78
N VAL A 4 -13.19 -5.94 21.99
CA VAL A 4 -11.93 -5.41 21.48
C VAL A 4 -11.22 -4.74 22.64
N LYS A 5 -9.95 -5.11 22.89
CA LYS A 5 -9.12 -4.49 23.92
C LYS A 5 -8.19 -3.43 23.37
N PHE A 6 -7.60 -3.69 22.21
CA PHE A 6 -6.64 -2.81 21.54
C PHE A 6 -7.03 -2.61 20.07
N ILE A 7 -6.70 -1.42 19.54
CA ILE A 7 -6.78 -1.12 18.12
C ILE A 7 -5.36 -0.90 17.60
N LEU A 8 -4.97 -1.65 16.57
CA LEU A 8 -3.67 -1.51 15.91
C LEU A 8 -3.83 -0.75 14.61
N PHE A 9 -3.05 0.31 14.44
CA PHE A 9 -2.99 1.13 13.24
C PHE A 9 -1.65 0.88 12.56
N ASP A 10 -1.64 0.03 11.53
CA ASP A 10 -0.44 -0.20 10.72
C ASP A 10 -0.28 0.88 9.63
N GLU A 11 0.96 1.08 9.18
CA GLU A 11 1.37 2.13 8.24
C GLU A 11 0.80 3.52 8.59
N PHE A 12 0.89 3.91 9.87
CA PHE A 12 0.25 5.14 10.37
C PHE A 12 0.68 6.42 9.66
N GLY A 13 1.84 6.42 8.98
CA GLY A 13 2.28 7.52 8.12
C GLY A 13 1.28 7.89 7.03
N MET A 14 0.41 6.94 6.62
CA MET A 14 -0.68 7.14 5.67
C MET A 14 -2.02 7.54 6.30
N ILE A 15 -2.10 7.64 7.64
CA ILE A 15 -3.28 8.16 8.34
C ILE A 15 -3.21 9.68 8.36
N GLY A 16 -4.26 10.34 7.87
CA GLY A 16 -4.40 11.78 8.00
C GLY A 16 -5.25 12.20 9.19
N LEU A 17 -5.18 13.48 9.53
CA LEU A 17 -5.90 14.06 10.66
C LEU A 17 -7.41 13.93 10.52
N GLU A 18 -7.97 14.10 9.31
CA GLU A 18 -9.41 13.97 9.12
C GLU A 18 -9.87 12.52 9.35
N MET A 19 -9.11 11.56 8.83
CA MET A 19 -9.37 10.14 9.04
C MET A 19 -9.31 9.77 10.53
N LEU A 20 -8.24 10.19 11.21
CA LEU A 20 -8.08 9.92 12.64
C LEU A 20 -9.23 10.49 13.47
N GLY A 21 -9.67 11.72 13.14
CA GLY A 21 -10.83 12.35 13.77
C GLY A 21 -12.15 11.61 13.49
N LYS A 22 -12.35 11.10 12.27
CA LYS A 22 -13.51 10.26 11.93
C LYS A 22 -13.53 8.97 12.73
N ILE A 23 -12.39 8.28 12.84
CA ILE A 23 -12.26 7.03 13.60
C ILE A 23 -12.61 7.28 15.07
N ASP A 24 -12.01 8.29 15.68
CA ASP A 24 -12.32 8.66 17.08
C ASP A 24 -13.80 9.01 17.27
N HIS A 25 -14.38 9.79 16.34
CA HIS A 25 -15.79 10.15 16.38
C HIS A 25 -16.71 8.91 16.32
N ARG A 26 -16.42 7.95 15.43
CA ARG A 26 -17.20 6.69 15.30
C ARG A 26 -17.06 5.79 16.51
N LEU A 27 -15.87 5.68 17.07
CA LEU A 27 -15.63 4.90 18.28
C LEU A 27 -16.44 5.48 19.46
N LYS A 28 -16.49 6.81 19.59
CA LYS A 28 -17.28 7.49 20.62
C LYS A 28 -18.78 7.31 20.45
N GLN A 29 -19.31 7.32 19.22
CA GLN A 29 -20.73 7.06 18.95
C GLN A 29 -21.17 5.65 19.40
N LYS A 30 -20.30 4.65 19.21
CA LYS A 30 -20.61 3.25 19.55
C LYS A 30 -20.46 2.94 21.04
N GLN A 31 -19.74 3.79 21.78
CA GLN A 31 -19.43 3.61 23.20
C GLN A 31 -20.33 4.49 24.07
N TYR A 32 -21.57 4.04 24.31
CA TYR A 32 -22.54 4.75 25.16
C TYR A 32 -22.12 4.94 26.64
N LEU A 33 -21.01 4.35 27.10
CA LEU A 33 -20.70 4.20 28.54
C LEU A 33 -19.22 4.39 28.93
N ILE A 34 -18.41 5.02 28.09
CA ILE A 34 -16.97 5.11 28.31
C ILE A 34 -16.53 6.58 28.44
N LYS A 35 -15.64 6.86 29.40
CA LYS A 35 -15.21 8.20 29.85
C LYS A 35 -15.07 9.18 28.66
N ARG A 36 -15.93 10.21 28.64
CA ARG A 36 -15.97 11.24 27.58
C ARG A 36 -14.63 11.94 27.27
N ASN A 37 -13.63 11.79 28.16
CA ASN A 37 -12.33 12.44 28.07
C ASN A 37 -11.19 11.55 27.53
N CYS A 38 -11.47 10.33 27.06
CA CYS A 38 -10.44 9.46 26.47
C CYS A 38 -10.53 9.47 24.93
N ALA A 39 -9.38 9.54 24.25
CA ALA A 39 -9.27 9.32 22.80
C ALA A 39 -9.24 7.83 22.46
N LEU A 40 -9.66 7.48 21.25
CA LEU A 40 -9.46 6.18 20.60
C LEU A 40 -9.54 4.95 21.51
N HIS A 41 -10.77 4.50 21.79
CA HIS A 41 -11.01 3.27 22.55
C HIS A 41 -10.25 3.24 23.90
N ASN A 42 -10.49 4.25 24.75
CA ASN A 42 -9.86 4.37 26.08
C ASN A 42 -8.33 4.48 26.10
N GLY A 43 -7.71 4.96 25.02
CA GLY A 43 -6.25 5.03 24.93
C GLY A 43 -5.58 3.69 24.65
N ASN A 44 -6.33 2.61 24.39
CA ASN A 44 -5.76 1.33 24.00
C ASN A 44 -5.55 1.25 22.49
N SER A 45 -4.77 2.20 21.96
CA SER A 45 -4.49 2.30 20.52
C SER A 45 -2.99 2.34 20.28
N ILE A 46 -2.51 1.55 19.33
CA ILE A 46 -1.09 1.44 19.00
C ILE A 46 -0.91 1.77 17.53
N PHE A 47 0.02 2.69 17.26
CA PHE A 47 0.38 3.10 15.91
C PHE A 47 1.72 2.48 15.52
N LEU A 48 1.73 1.77 14.40
CA LEU A 48 2.87 1.07 13.83
C LEU A 48 3.13 1.63 12.44
N GLY A 49 4.39 1.88 12.10
CA GLY A 49 4.74 2.43 10.80
C GLY A 49 6.00 3.27 10.83
N ASP A 50 6.29 3.88 9.68
CA ASP A 50 7.48 4.69 9.45
C ASP A 50 7.08 6.05 8.89
N ILE A 51 7.42 7.10 9.62
CA ILE A 51 7.11 8.50 9.28
C ILE A 51 7.78 8.96 7.99
N PHE A 52 8.87 8.33 7.56
CA PHE A 52 9.57 8.70 6.34
C PHE A 52 8.99 8.05 5.09
N GLN A 53 8.10 7.06 5.24
CA GLN A 53 7.33 6.46 4.14
C GLN A 53 6.21 7.39 3.64
N LEU A 54 5.24 6.87 2.90
CA LEU A 54 4.26 7.69 2.21
C LEU A 54 3.35 8.47 3.18
N PRO A 55 3.06 9.76 2.88
CA PRO A 55 2.06 10.52 3.62
C PRO A 55 0.64 10.03 3.30
N PRO A 56 -0.40 10.50 4.04
CA PRO A 56 -1.78 10.25 3.64
C PRO A 56 -2.10 10.83 2.26
N VAL A 57 -3.00 10.15 1.55
CA VAL A 57 -3.52 10.59 0.24
C VAL A 57 -4.74 11.49 0.47
N MET A 58 -4.74 12.70 -0.09
CA MET A 58 -5.87 13.65 -0.02
C MET A 58 -6.33 14.01 1.40
N ASP A 59 -5.48 13.83 2.41
CA ASP A 59 -5.72 14.24 3.80
C ASP A 59 -4.49 14.99 4.35
N THR A 60 -4.66 15.66 5.48
CA THR A 60 -3.60 16.41 6.15
C THR A 60 -2.74 15.46 7.00
N PRO A 61 -1.42 15.37 6.77
CA PRO A 61 -0.53 14.52 7.57
C PRO A 61 -0.53 14.88 9.05
N LEU A 62 -0.28 13.87 9.90
CA LEU A 62 -0.20 14.04 11.36
C LEU A 62 0.87 15.04 11.78
N TYR A 63 1.96 15.16 11.03
CA TYR A 63 3.04 16.12 11.27
C TYR A 63 2.79 17.53 10.69
N SER A 64 1.59 17.81 10.17
CA SER A 64 1.30 19.10 9.54
C SER A 64 1.18 20.24 10.55
N LEU A 65 1.80 21.38 10.24
CA LEU A 65 1.79 22.59 11.07
C LEU A 65 0.78 23.64 10.59
N VAL A 66 -0.11 23.27 9.67
CA VAL A 66 -1.11 24.20 9.11
C VAL A 66 -2.20 24.50 10.12
N GLN A 67 -2.74 25.73 10.07
CA GLN A 67 -3.92 26.09 10.85
C GLN A 67 -5.14 25.27 10.38
N LEU A 68 -5.81 24.61 11.32
CA LEU A 68 -6.95 23.75 11.04
C LEU A 68 -8.26 24.49 11.32
N SER A 69 -9.18 24.46 10.38
CA SER A 69 -10.55 24.98 10.53
C SER A 69 -11.62 23.88 10.50
N ASN A 70 -11.30 22.73 9.88
CA ASN A 70 -12.23 21.61 9.81
C ASN A 70 -12.31 20.89 11.18
N PRO A 71 -13.52 20.72 11.76
CA PRO A 71 -13.68 20.09 13.08
C PRO A 71 -13.13 18.67 13.18
N LEU A 72 -13.26 17.85 12.14
CA LEU A 72 -12.72 16.48 12.14
C LEU A 72 -11.19 16.48 12.15
N LYS A 73 -10.55 17.39 11.41
CA LYS A 73 -9.09 17.54 11.44
C LYS A 73 -8.58 18.04 12.79
N ILE A 74 -9.29 18.98 13.39
CA ILE A 74 -9.00 19.46 14.75
C ILE A 74 -9.12 18.29 15.75
N GLN A 75 -10.19 17.49 15.65
CA GLN A 75 -10.35 16.31 16.50
C GLN A 75 -9.20 15.31 16.31
N GLY A 76 -8.80 15.03 15.06
CA GLY A 76 -7.66 14.15 14.79
C GLY A 76 -6.35 14.68 15.36
N ARG A 77 -6.13 16.00 15.32
CA ARG A 77 -4.96 16.65 15.95
C ARG A 77 -4.98 16.44 17.46
N ILE A 78 -6.11 16.72 18.11
CA ILE A 78 -6.28 16.52 19.56
C ILE A 78 -6.01 15.06 19.94
N VAL A 79 -6.55 14.11 19.17
CA VAL A 79 -6.35 12.68 19.38
C VAL A 79 -4.87 12.28 19.25
N TRP A 80 -4.19 12.77 18.22
CA TRP A 80 -2.76 12.49 18.02
C TRP A 80 -1.91 13.08 19.16
N ASP A 81 -2.20 14.30 19.58
CA ASP A 81 -1.44 14.99 20.63
C ASP A 81 -1.57 14.28 22.00
N MET A 82 -2.65 13.51 22.20
CA MET A 82 -2.88 12.67 23.38
C MET A 82 -2.01 11.40 23.42
N ILE A 83 -1.27 11.06 22.36
CA ILE A 83 -0.30 9.95 22.40
C ILE A 83 0.80 10.29 23.40
N ASP A 84 0.99 9.42 24.38
CA ASP A 84 1.84 9.61 25.55
C ASP A 84 3.14 8.80 25.52
N GLY A 85 3.32 7.91 24.54
CA GLY A 85 4.51 7.09 24.40
C GLY A 85 4.87 6.76 22.94
N CYS A 86 6.16 6.63 22.67
CA CYS A 86 6.71 6.18 21.40
C CYS A 86 7.83 5.16 21.65
N ILE A 87 7.99 4.16 20.78
CA ILE A 87 9.15 3.27 20.79
C ILE A 87 9.79 3.36 19.42
N ILE A 88 11.06 3.75 19.37
CA ILE A 88 11.80 3.88 18.11
C ILE A 88 12.69 2.65 17.94
N LEU A 89 12.35 1.80 16.97
CA LEU A 89 13.16 0.65 16.58
C LEU A 89 14.39 1.10 15.80
N LYS A 90 15.58 0.61 16.20
CA LYS A 90 16.87 0.98 15.59
C LYS A 90 17.43 -0.06 14.63
N ASN A 91 17.04 -1.32 14.80
CA ASN A 91 17.59 -2.43 14.02
C ASN A 91 16.77 -2.68 12.77
N VAL A 92 17.41 -2.57 11.61
CA VAL A 92 16.81 -2.88 10.31
C VAL A 92 17.00 -4.37 10.01
N ASN A 93 15.91 -5.14 10.03
CA ASN A 93 15.95 -6.60 9.84
C ASN A 93 15.67 -7.07 8.40
N ARG A 94 15.15 -6.20 7.52
CA ARG A 94 14.69 -6.61 6.18
C ARG A 94 15.85 -6.79 5.20
N GLN A 95 16.79 -5.85 5.21
CA GLN A 95 17.95 -5.89 4.31
C GLN A 95 19.00 -6.83 4.87
N SER A 96 19.47 -7.77 4.04
CA SER A 96 20.56 -8.68 4.39
C SER A 96 21.94 -8.01 4.27
N ASP A 97 22.03 -6.90 3.52
CA ASP A 97 23.24 -6.15 3.23
C ASP A 97 23.22 -4.81 4.00
N SER A 98 24.19 -4.62 4.90
CA SER A 98 24.32 -3.41 5.71
C SER A 98 24.60 -2.17 4.85
N MET A 99 25.40 -2.30 3.78
CA MET A 99 25.70 -1.17 2.89
C MET A 99 24.45 -0.70 2.16
N PHE A 100 23.64 -1.63 1.66
CA PHE A 100 22.37 -1.28 1.01
C PHE A 100 21.37 -0.69 2.01
N GLY A 101 21.28 -1.25 3.23
CA GLY A 101 20.46 -0.68 4.30
C GLY A 101 20.83 0.78 4.61
N ASP A 102 22.13 1.07 4.67
CA ASP A 102 22.64 2.43 4.89
C ASP A 102 22.26 3.40 3.76
N VAL A 103 22.36 2.96 2.50
CA VAL A 103 21.90 3.73 1.33
C VAL A 103 20.41 4.04 1.44
N LEU A 104 19.58 3.06 1.78
CA LEU A 104 18.13 3.25 1.93
C LEU A 104 17.81 4.23 3.05
N ASN A 105 18.48 4.12 4.20
CA ASN A 105 18.28 5.02 5.34
C ASN A 105 18.57 6.48 4.93
N ARG A 106 19.70 6.72 4.26
CA ARG A 106 20.06 8.06 3.77
C ARG A 106 19.10 8.60 2.72
N ILE A 107 18.58 7.75 1.83
CA ILE A 107 17.53 8.17 0.87
C ILE A 107 16.24 8.54 1.60
N SER A 108 15.86 7.78 2.62
CA SER A 108 14.67 8.01 3.43
C SER A 108 14.72 9.35 4.18
N THR A 109 15.86 9.67 4.78
CA THR A 109 16.08 10.92 5.53
C THR A 109 16.56 12.07 4.63
N GLY A 110 16.81 11.83 3.35
CA GLY A 110 17.37 12.78 2.39
C GLY A 110 18.81 13.19 2.66
N ASP A 111 19.55 12.47 3.49
CA ASP A 111 20.98 12.71 3.76
C ASP A 111 21.85 11.99 2.71
N ILE A 112 21.49 12.15 1.44
CA ILE A 112 21.99 11.39 0.29
C ILE A 112 23.41 11.82 -0.07
N LEU A 113 24.30 10.84 -0.23
CA LEU A 113 25.70 11.03 -0.59
C LEU A 113 25.95 10.74 -2.07
N GLU A 114 27.11 11.21 -2.56
CA GLU A 114 27.61 10.86 -3.90
C GLU A 114 27.77 9.36 -4.09
N THR A 115 28.28 8.69 -3.07
CA THR A 115 28.52 7.25 -3.05
C THR A 115 27.21 6.48 -3.18
N ASP A 116 26.12 6.98 -2.60
CA ASP A 116 24.80 6.36 -2.71
C ASP A 116 24.31 6.34 -4.16
N TYR A 117 24.45 7.48 -4.86
CA TYR A 117 24.15 7.56 -6.28
C TYR A 117 25.00 6.57 -7.09
N ASN A 118 26.32 6.51 -6.83
CA ASN A 118 27.21 5.61 -7.54
C ASN A 118 26.85 4.13 -7.31
N ILE A 119 26.49 3.74 -6.08
CA ILE A 119 26.02 2.40 -5.75
C ILE A 119 24.74 2.09 -6.54
N LEU A 120 23.71 2.93 -6.46
CA LEU A 120 22.45 2.69 -7.18
C LEU A 120 22.64 2.71 -8.71
N LYS A 121 23.54 3.56 -9.22
CA LYS A 121 23.87 3.62 -10.65
C LYS A 121 24.42 2.29 -11.18
N THR A 122 25.09 1.48 -10.36
CA THR A 122 25.52 0.13 -10.79
C THR A 122 24.34 -0.78 -11.13
N ARG A 123 23.18 -0.52 -10.53
CA ARG A 123 21.92 -1.26 -10.75
C ARG A 123 20.98 -0.59 -11.76
N SER A 124 21.43 0.47 -12.44
CA SER A 124 20.69 1.04 -13.57
C SER A 124 20.57 0.01 -14.69
N ASN A 125 19.40 -0.12 -15.29
CA ASN A 125 19.08 -1.08 -16.35
C ASN A 125 20.11 -1.00 -17.48
N THR A 126 20.55 0.20 -17.85
CA THR A 126 21.59 0.42 -18.88
C THR A 126 22.95 -0.14 -18.53
N ASN A 127 23.23 -0.31 -17.24
CA ASN A 127 24.53 -0.75 -16.71
C ASN A 127 24.53 -2.24 -16.36
N LEU A 128 23.35 -2.87 -16.27
CA LEU A 128 23.21 -4.31 -16.14
C LEU A 128 23.57 -5.00 -17.45
N THR A 129 24.25 -6.15 -17.34
CA THR A 129 24.49 -7.08 -18.44
C THR A 129 23.19 -7.69 -18.95
N TYR A 130 23.22 -8.31 -20.14
CA TYR A 130 22.05 -9.01 -20.70
C TYR A 130 21.53 -10.11 -19.76
N GLU A 131 22.43 -10.94 -19.22
CA GLU A 131 22.06 -12.03 -18.31
C GLU A 131 21.45 -11.50 -17.00
N GLU A 132 22.01 -10.43 -16.43
CA GLU A 132 21.42 -9.79 -15.26
C GLU A 132 20.02 -9.26 -15.55
N ARG A 133 19.79 -8.60 -16.70
CA ARG A 133 18.45 -8.08 -17.05
C ARG A 133 17.42 -9.19 -17.16
N LYS A 134 17.80 -10.33 -17.74
CA LYS A 134 16.95 -11.52 -17.90
C LYS A 134 16.46 -12.08 -16.57
N LEU A 135 17.25 -11.93 -15.49
CA LEU A 135 16.81 -12.29 -14.14
C LEU A 135 15.58 -11.49 -13.68
N PHE A 136 15.23 -10.38 -14.33
CA PHE A 136 14.08 -9.54 -13.97
C PHE A 136 12.89 -9.66 -14.92
N ASP A 137 12.85 -10.63 -15.83
CA ASP A 137 11.75 -10.79 -16.79
C ASP A 137 10.39 -11.01 -16.09
N ASP A 138 10.41 -11.73 -14.98
CA ASP A 138 9.28 -11.95 -14.08
C ASP A 138 9.23 -10.96 -12.90
N ALA A 139 10.12 -9.97 -12.81
CA ALA A 139 10.08 -9.01 -11.71
C ALA A 139 8.84 -8.12 -11.79
N LEU A 140 8.40 -7.61 -10.63
CA LEU A 140 7.34 -6.61 -10.57
C LEU A 140 7.90 -5.23 -10.93
N ASN A 141 7.18 -4.48 -11.77
CA ASN A 141 7.54 -3.12 -12.10
C ASN A 141 6.88 -2.14 -11.13
N LEU A 142 7.66 -1.22 -10.55
CA LEU A 142 7.22 -0.25 -9.58
C LEU A 142 7.34 1.15 -10.16
N TYR A 143 6.22 1.88 -10.17
CA TYR A 143 6.15 3.23 -10.71
C TYR A 143 5.48 4.21 -9.74
N PRO A 144 5.72 5.52 -9.88
CA PRO A 144 5.15 6.52 -8.98
C PRO A 144 3.67 6.84 -9.28
N THR A 145 3.20 6.72 -10.53
CA THR A 145 1.86 7.20 -10.96
C THR A 145 0.97 6.08 -11.48
N LYS A 146 -0.35 6.22 -11.28
CA LYS A 146 -1.36 5.30 -11.82
C LYS A 146 -1.32 5.25 -13.36
N ASP A 147 -1.12 6.39 -14.02
CA ASP A 147 -1.09 6.47 -15.50
C ASP A 147 0.03 5.64 -16.13
N THR A 148 1.24 5.67 -15.53
CA THR A 148 2.37 4.87 -16.03
C THR A 148 2.10 3.40 -15.80
N VAL A 149 1.60 3.03 -14.61
CA VAL A 149 1.20 1.65 -14.30
C VAL A 149 0.16 1.13 -15.28
N TYR A 150 -0.84 1.94 -15.62
CA TYR A 150 -1.87 1.55 -16.58
C TYR A 150 -1.28 1.25 -17.96
N LYS A 151 -0.41 2.14 -18.49
CA LYS A 151 0.26 1.93 -19.78
C LYS A 151 1.13 0.68 -19.79
N GLU A 152 1.93 0.49 -18.75
CA GLU A 152 2.82 -0.67 -18.61
C GLU A 152 2.04 -1.98 -18.50
N ASN A 153 0.91 -1.98 -17.78
CA ASN A 153 0.04 -3.16 -17.72
C ASN A 153 -0.66 -3.44 -19.06
N LEU A 154 -1.04 -2.41 -19.83
CA LEU A 154 -1.56 -2.59 -21.19
C LEU A 154 -0.49 -3.18 -22.11
N ASP A 155 0.71 -2.60 -22.12
CA ASP A 155 1.82 -3.08 -22.95
C ASP A 155 2.17 -4.53 -22.58
N TYR A 156 2.22 -4.85 -21.29
CA TYR A 156 2.37 -6.23 -20.79
C TYR A 156 1.31 -7.17 -21.34
N LEU A 157 0.02 -6.80 -21.28
CA LEU A 157 -1.07 -7.61 -21.83
C LEU A 157 -0.88 -7.87 -23.33
N THR A 158 -0.52 -6.85 -24.11
CA THR A 158 -0.32 -7.02 -25.57
C THR A 158 0.84 -7.95 -25.91
N GLN A 159 1.81 -8.08 -24.99
CA GLN A 159 2.99 -8.93 -25.13
C GLN A 159 2.81 -10.33 -24.52
N LEU A 160 1.66 -10.61 -23.89
CA LEU A 160 1.41 -11.91 -23.26
C LEU A 160 1.50 -13.05 -24.27
N LYS A 161 2.22 -14.09 -23.84
CA LYS A 161 2.37 -15.34 -24.56
C LYS A 161 1.87 -16.51 -23.73
N SER A 162 1.26 -17.48 -24.39
CA SER A 162 0.89 -18.75 -23.78
C SER A 162 2.14 -19.58 -23.47
N SER A 163 1.99 -20.68 -22.74
CA SER A 163 3.06 -21.66 -22.50
C SER A 163 3.71 -22.17 -23.79
N ASN A 164 2.96 -22.16 -24.91
CA ASN A 164 3.42 -22.59 -26.23
C ASN A 164 3.90 -21.42 -27.10
N ASN A 165 4.21 -20.26 -26.48
CA ASN A 165 4.70 -19.04 -27.13
C ASN A 165 3.74 -18.43 -28.17
N GLN A 166 2.44 -18.70 -28.06
CA GLN A 166 1.41 -18.11 -28.93
C GLN A 166 0.84 -16.84 -28.32
N THR A 167 0.39 -15.90 -29.15
CA THR A 167 -0.31 -14.70 -28.69
C THR A 167 -1.59 -15.08 -27.95
N VAL A 168 -1.79 -14.49 -26.77
CA VAL A 168 -2.97 -14.72 -25.95
C VAL A 168 -4.07 -13.71 -26.32
N PRO A 169 -5.32 -14.14 -26.56
CA PRO A 169 -6.42 -13.20 -26.75
C PRO A 169 -6.70 -12.45 -25.44
N ILE A 170 -6.95 -11.14 -25.56
CA ILE A 170 -7.28 -10.29 -24.41
C ILE A 170 -8.80 -10.25 -24.24
N CYS A 171 -9.24 -10.74 -23.08
CA CYS A 171 -10.60 -10.64 -22.59
C CYS A 171 -10.86 -9.19 -22.13
N ILE A 172 -12.00 -8.65 -22.56
CA ILE A 172 -12.51 -7.34 -22.15
C ILE A 172 -13.77 -7.57 -21.35
N ILE A 173 -13.75 -7.19 -20.08
CA ILE A 173 -14.86 -7.35 -19.15
C ILE A 173 -15.35 -5.95 -18.79
N ASN A 174 -16.52 -5.58 -19.30
CA ASN A 174 -17.15 -4.31 -18.99
C ASN A 174 -18.05 -4.43 -17.76
N ALA A 175 -17.96 -3.45 -16.86
CA ALA A 175 -18.81 -3.37 -15.70
C ALA A 175 -20.29 -3.24 -16.14
N LYS A 176 -21.15 -4.04 -15.51
CA LYS A 176 -22.61 -3.93 -15.66
C LYS A 176 -23.17 -3.15 -14.48
N ASN A 177 -23.56 -1.91 -14.72
CA ASN A 177 -24.06 -1.00 -13.70
C ASN A 177 -25.59 -1.07 -13.63
N ASN A 178 -26.14 -0.99 -12.42
CA ASN A 178 -27.58 -1.01 -12.16
C ASN A 178 -28.23 0.38 -12.25
N CYS A 179 -27.45 1.45 -12.15
CA CYS A 179 -27.92 2.83 -12.25
C CYS A 179 -26.84 3.77 -12.82
N LYS A 180 -27.25 4.99 -13.18
CA LYS A 180 -26.35 6.02 -13.74
C LYS A 180 -25.33 6.52 -12.72
N GLU A 181 -25.69 6.51 -11.44
CA GLU A 181 -24.80 6.88 -10.36
C GLU A 181 -23.62 5.90 -10.28
N ALA A 182 -23.89 4.59 -10.32
CA ALA A 182 -22.86 3.55 -10.36
C ALA A 182 -22.02 3.61 -11.65
N GLU A 183 -22.64 3.90 -12.80
CA GLU A 183 -21.94 4.05 -14.07
C GLU A 183 -20.96 5.25 -14.08
N ASN A 184 -21.34 6.34 -13.41
CA ASN A 184 -20.53 7.55 -13.30
C ASN A 184 -19.54 7.52 -12.14
N ALA A 185 -19.68 6.57 -11.20
CA ALA A 185 -18.75 6.40 -10.10
C ALA A 185 -17.32 6.24 -10.61
N SER A 186 -16.37 6.88 -9.93
CA SER A 186 -14.95 6.63 -10.13
C SER A 186 -14.58 5.24 -9.60
N THR A 187 -13.48 4.67 -10.07
CA THR A 187 -12.92 3.40 -9.54
C THR A 187 -12.74 3.47 -8.01
N ASP A 188 -12.34 4.64 -7.49
CA ASP A 188 -12.20 4.83 -6.05
C ASP A 188 -13.58 4.75 -5.36
N GLN A 189 -14.61 5.42 -5.90
CA GLN A 189 -15.99 5.32 -5.37
C GLN A 189 -16.56 3.90 -5.46
N ALA A 190 -16.21 3.16 -6.51
CA ALA A 190 -16.66 1.79 -6.77
C ALA A 190 -15.82 0.73 -6.05
N GLN A 191 -15.21 1.04 -4.89
CA GLN A 191 -14.42 0.09 -4.09
C GLN A 191 -13.30 -0.61 -4.90
N SER A 192 -12.55 0.15 -5.68
CA SER A 192 -11.48 -0.35 -6.55
C SER A 192 -11.94 -1.23 -7.73
N LEU A 193 -13.25 -1.30 -8.02
CA LEU A 193 -13.75 -1.97 -9.22
C LEU A 193 -13.56 -1.09 -10.45
N GLU A 194 -12.87 -1.63 -11.45
CA GLU A 194 -12.63 -0.93 -12.72
C GLU A 194 -13.85 -1.01 -13.63
N LYS A 195 -14.10 0.05 -14.40
CA LYS A 195 -15.17 0.08 -15.42
C LYS A 195 -14.94 -0.95 -16.51
N THR A 196 -13.68 -1.19 -16.86
CA THR A 196 -13.26 -2.21 -17.81
C THR A 196 -12.05 -2.93 -17.24
N VAL A 197 -12.20 -4.25 -17.08
CA VAL A 197 -11.10 -5.14 -16.69
C VAL A 197 -10.60 -5.84 -17.94
N LEU A 198 -9.30 -5.72 -18.19
CA LEU A 198 -8.61 -6.38 -19.30
C LEU A 198 -7.78 -7.54 -18.74
N LEU A 199 -7.96 -8.75 -19.28
CA LEU A 199 -7.27 -9.94 -18.79
C LEU A 199 -6.84 -10.84 -19.93
N GLY A 200 -5.78 -11.60 -19.71
CA GLY A 200 -5.37 -12.69 -20.59
C GLY A 200 -4.96 -13.90 -19.76
N VAL A 201 -5.08 -15.10 -20.32
CA VAL A 201 -4.46 -16.29 -19.73
C VAL A 201 -2.95 -16.06 -19.56
N SER A 202 -2.38 -16.55 -18.47
CA SER A 202 -1.01 -16.31 -18.00
C SER A 202 -0.73 -14.89 -17.47
N ALA A 203 -1.71 -13.97 -17.47
CA ALA A 203 -1.52 -12.65 -16.91
C ALA A 203 -1.28 -12.72 -15.39
N ARG A 204 -0.27 -11.97 -14.92
CA ARG A 204 -0.13 -11.66 -13.49
C ARG A 204 -1.23 -10.69 -13.08
N VAL A 205 -1.92 -11.02 -12.00
CA VAL A 205 -2.99 -10.21 -11.42
C VAL A 205 -2.75 -9.98 -9.92
N MET A 206 -3.38 -8.94 -9.38
CA MET A 206 -3.38 -8.64 -7.95
C MET A 206 -4.81 -8.52 -7.43
N LEU A 207 -5.08 -9.20 -6.31
CA LEU A 207 -6.32 -9.12 -5.55
C LEU A 207 -6.50 -7.74 -4.93
N ARG A 208 -7.72 -7.19 -4.96
CA ARG A 208 -8.02 -5.81 -4.49
C ARG A 208 -8.84 -5.72 -3.22
N TYR A 209 -9.12 -6.86 -2.59
CA TYR A 209 -9.88 -6.95 -1.35
C TYR A 209 -9.36 -8.13 -0.54
N ASN A 210 -9.82 -8.23 0.71
CA ASN A 210 -9.51 -9.35 1.57
C ASN A 210 -10.57 -10.44 1.39
N ALA A 211 -10.24 -11.45 0.57
CA ALA A 211 -11.11 -12.62 0.37
C ALA A 211 -11.02 -13.57 1.55
N TRP A 212 -9.80 -13.85 2.01
CA TRP A 212 -9.54 -14.75 3.13
C TRP A 212 -8.21 -14.42 3.80
N THR A 213 -8.26 -13.62 4.86
CA THR A 213 -7.06 -13.12 5.55
C THR A 213 -6.24 -14.23 6.21
N GLU A 214 -6.90 -15.23 6.81
CA GLU A 214 -6.24 -16.36 7.48
C GLU A 214 -5.41 -17.24 6.53
N ASN A 215 -5.74 -17.22 5.23
CA ASN A 215 -5.08 -18.01 4.20
C ASN A 215 -4.35 -17.13 3.16
N SER A 216 -3.96 -15.91 3.53
CA SER A 216 -3.16 -15.01 2.69
C SER A 216 -3.82 -14.52 1.38
N LEU A 217 -5.13 -14.74 1.19
CA LEU A 217 -5.90 -14.09 0.11
C LEU A 217 -6.34 -12.71 0.56
N VAL A 218 -5.35 -11.83 0.71
CA VAL A 218 -5.51 -10.45 1.14
C VAL A 218 -5.35 -9.49 -0.04
N ASN A 219 -5.80 -8.25 0.13
CA ASN A 219 -5.52 -7.19 -0.81
C ASN A 219 -4.00 -7.06 -1.04
N GLY A 220 -3.58 -7.09 -2.31
CA GLY A 220 -2.17 -7.14 -2.70
C GLY A 220 -1.65 -8.53 -3.01
N ALA A 221 -2.39 -9.61 -2.71
CA ALA A 221 -2.02 -10.96 -3.08
C ALA A 221 -1.89 -11.09 -4.60
N MET A 222 -0.76 -11.66 -5.04
CA MET A 222 -0.42 -11.83 -6.46
C MET A 222 -0.82 -13.21 -6.94
N GLY A 223 -1.52 -13.24 -8.07
CA GLY A 223 -1.95 -14.47 -8.73
C GLY A 223 -1.62 -14.48 -10.22
N THR A 224 -1.91 -15.60 -10.85
CA THR A 224 -1.79 -15.80 -12.29
C THR A 224 -3.10 -16.34 -12.83
N VAL A 225 -3.61 -15.72 -13.89
CA VAL A 225 -4.80 -16.20 -14.60
C VAL A 225 -4.45 -17.51 -15.30
N VAL A 226 -5.19 -18.57 -14.98
CA VAL A 226 -5.03 -19.90 -15.58
C VAL A 226 -5.99 -20.08 -16.74
N ASP A 227 -7.25 -19.64 -16.58
CA ASP A 227 -8.26 -19.80 -17.61
C ASP A 227 -9.39 -18.74 -17.48
N ILE A 228 -10.07 -18.48 -18.59
CA ILE A 228 -11.22 -17.58 -18.67
C ILE A 228 -12.32 -18.33 -19.42
N VAL A 229 -13.31 -18.82 -18.68
CA VAL A 229 -14.34 -19.73 -19.21
C VAL A 229 -15.61 -18.96 -19.49
N TYR A 230 -16.17 -19.14 -20.69
CA TYR A 230 -17.47 -18.63 -21.11
C TYR A 230 -18.48 -19.78 -21.26
N ARG A 231 -19.78 -19.46 -21.18
CA ARG A 231 -20.80 -20.45 -21.55
C ARG A 231 -20.76 -20.69 -23.06
N GLU A 232 -21.33 -21.81 -23.48
CA GLU A 232 -21.38 -22.17 -24.90
C GLU A 232 -22.04 -21.05 -25.73
N GLY A 233 -21.34 -20.62 -26.78
CA GLY A 233 -21.77 -19.53 -27.67
C GLY A 233 -21.52 -18.10 -27.14
N GLU A 234 -21.13 -17.93 -25.88
CA GLU A 234 -20.78 -16.62 -25.30
C GLU A 234 -19.31 -16.25 -25.55
N LYS A 235 -19.01 -14.95 -25.66
CA LYS A 235 -17.64 -14.45 -25.87
C LYS A 235 -17.43 -13.02 -25.36
N SER A 236 -16.17 -12.68 -25.15
CA SER A 236 -15.73 -11.28 -24.98
C SER A 236 -15.92 -10.49 -26.29
N PRO A 237 -16.30 -9.20 -26.26
CA PRO A 237 -16.62 -8.38 -25.08
C PRO A 237 -18.11 -8.41 -24.69
N ASP A 238 -18.94 -9.16 -25.43
CA ASP A 238 -20.40 -9.06 -25.37
C ASP A 238 -20.98 -9.74 -24.11
N ASN A 239 -20.31 -10.77 -23.61
CA ASN A 239 -20.74 -11.57 -22.47
C ASN A 239 -19.77 -11.45 -21.29
N MET A 240 -20.27 -11.73 -20.09
CA MET A 240 -19.43 -11.90 -18.90
C MET A 240 -18.86 -13.31 -18.89
N PRO A 241 -17.58 -13.51 -18.51
CA PRO A 241 -17.08 -14.87 -18.31
C PRO A 241 -17.86 -15.53 -17.18
N ALA A 242 -18.10 -16.84 -17.34
CA ALA A 242 -18.73 -17.67 -16.33
C ALA A 242 -17.78 -17.89 -15.15
N VAL A 243 -16.49 -18.10 -15.43
CA VAL A 243 -15.45 -18.32 -14.42
C VAL A 243 -14.14 -17.69 -14.89
N ILE A 244 -13.40 -17.08 -13.97
CA ILE A 244 -11.98 -16.75 -14.15
C ILE A 244 -11.20 -17.56 -13.13
N LEU A 245 -10.35 -18.47 -13.61
CA LEU A 245 -9.53 -19.31 -12.76
C LEU A 245 -8.19 -18.63 -12.49
N ILE A 246 -7.84 -18.47 -11.22
CA ILE A 246 -6.62 -17.78 -10.78
C ILE A 246 -5.90 -18.65 -9.74
N THR A 247 -4.61 -18.83 -9.90
CA THR A 247 -3.75 -19.46 -8.90
C THR A 247 -2.96 -18.40 -8.15
N PHE A 248 -3.00 -18.44 -6.82
CA PHE A 248 -2.17 -17.60 -5.95
C PHE A 248 -1.03 -18.44 -5.40
N LYS A 249 0.20 -17.95 -5.53
CA LYS A 249 1.41 -18.75 -5.24
C LYS A 249 1.47 -19.23 -3.78
N ASP A 250 0.99 -18.39 -2.86
CA ASP A 250 1.09 -18.62 -1.41
C ASP A 250 -0.26 -19.08 -0.82
N TYR A 251 -1.19 -19.54 -1.65
CA TYR A 251 -2.49 -20.06 -1.23
C TYR A 251 -2.54 -21.59 -1.39
N ASP A 252 -2.66 -22.28 -0.26
CA ASP A 252 -2.80 -23.75 -0.16
C ASP A 252 -4.19 -24.17 0.36
N GLY A 253 -5.10 -23.20 0.55
CA GLY A 253 -6.46 -23.44 0.99
C GLY A 253 -7.31 -24.17 -0.06
N PRO A 254 -8.55 -24.56 0.31
CA PRO A 254 -9.46 -25.21 -0.63
C PRO A 254 -9.83 -24.28 -1.79
N PHE A 255 -10.42 -24.83 -2.86
CA PHE A 255 -10.97 -23.98 -3.91
C PHE A 255 -11.99 -22.99 -3.33
N LEU A 256 -11.76 -21.69 -3.54
CA LEU A 256 -12.66 -20.62 -3.10
C LEU A 256 -13.49 -20.15 -4.30
N HIS A 257 -14.80 -20.35 -4.23
CA HIS A 257 -15.74 -19.69 -5.14
C HIS A 257 -16.14 -18.36 -4.52
N ASP A 258 -15.84 -17.26 -5.21
CA ASP A 258 -16.25 -15.92 -4.78
C ASP A 258 -17.24 -15.33 -5.78
N ASP A 259 -18.37 -14.84 -5.27
CA ASP A 259 -19.43 -14.21 -6.05
C ASP A 259 -19.14 -12.73 -6.38
N LEU A 260 -18.06 -12.17 -5.81
CA LEU A 260 -17.62 -10.81 -6.11
C LEU A 260 -17.15 -10.70 -7.56
N LYS A 261 -17.73 -9.72 -8.26
CA LYS A 261 -17.44 -9.46 -9.68
C LYS A 261 -16.06 -8.82 -9.84
N PHE A 262 -15.06 -9.67 -10.07
CA PHE A 262 -13.69 -9.36 -10.50
C PHE A 262 -12.94 -8.25 -9.75
N PRO A 263 -12.79 -8.35 -8.42
CA PRO A 263 -11.93 -7.46 -7.64
C PRO A 263 -10.44 -7.77 -7.83
N ILE A 264 -10.00 -7.89 -9.08
CA ILE A 264 -8.64 -8.15 -9.52
C ILE A 264 -8.25 -7.17 -10.62
N HIS A 265 -6.95 -6.93 -10.76
CA HIS A 265 -6.41 -6.18 -11.89
C HIS A 265 -5.08 -6.77 -12.33
N VAL A 266 -4.69 -6.52 -13.57
CA VAL A 266 -3.36 -6.87 -14.07
C VAL A 266 -2.30 -6.14 -13.27
N ALA A 267 -1.25 -6.86 -12.89
CA ALA A 267 -0.24 -6.39 -11.95
C ALA A 267 1.17 -6.74 -12.41
N ALA A 268 1.49 -6.55 -13.69
CA ALA A 268 2.89 -6.53 -14.14
C ALA A 268 3.61 -5.27 -13.64
N ALA A 269 2.85 -4.19 -13.47
CA ALA A 269 3.24 -2.95 -12.85
C ALA A 269 2.29 -2.57 -11.71
N ILE A 270 2.81 -1.97 -10.65
CA ILE A 270 2.03 -1.35 -9.57
C ILE A 270 2.63 -0.02 -9.13
N THR A 271 1.84 0.77 -8.41
CA THR A 271 2.32 2.07 -7.89
C THR A 271 3.17 1.89 -6.63
N PHE A 272 4.00 2.89 -6.32
CA PHE A 272 4.73 2.95 -5.05
C PHE A 272 3.80 2.85 -3.82
N HIS A 273 2.59 3.42 -3.92
CA HIS A 273 1.58 3.29 -2.87
C HIS A 273 1.11 1.85 -2.65
N LYS A 274 0.89 1.11 -3.75
CA LYS A 274 0.42 -0.27 -3.67
C LYS A 274 1.54 -1.26 -3.32
N CYS A 275 2.80 -0.89 -3.49
CA CYS A 275 3.91 -1.75 -3.07
C CYS A 275 4.28 -1.61 -1.59
N GLN A 276 3.80 -0.58 -0.87
CA GLN A 276 4.09 -0.39 0.55
C GLN A 276 3.63 -1.61 1.38
N GLY A 277 4.49 -2.07 2.27
CA GLY A 277 4.32 -3.32 3.02
C GLY A 277 4.80 -4.59 2.30
N LEU A 278 4.94 -4.58 0.96
CA LEU A 278 5.42 -5.77 0.23
C LEU A 278 6.90 -6.05 0.49
N THR A 279 7.27 -7.33 0.38
CA THR A 279 8.67 -7.78 0.33
C THR A 279 8.87 -8.57 -0.95
N LEU A 280 9.75 -8.10 -1.83
CA LEU A 280 9.99 -8.65 -3.15
C LEU A 280 11.41 -9.23 -3.24
N PRO A 281 11.61 -10.38 -3.89
CA PRO A 281 12.97 -10.88 -4.14
C PRO A 281 13.72 -9.97 -5.13
N LYS A 282 13.00 -9.41 -6.10
CA LYS A 282 13.52 -8.52 -7.15
C LYS A 282 12.42 -7.59 -7.65
N ALA A 283 12.81 -6.41 -8.10
CA ALA A 283 11.90 -5.43 -8.68
C ALA A 283 12.59 -4.59 -9.76
N LYS A 284 11.81 -4.21 -10.78
CA LYS A 284 12.15 -3.16 -11.73
C LYS A 284 11.54 -1.86 -11.22
N ILE A 285 12.32 -0.80 -11.01
CA ILE A 285 11.83 0.40 -10.32
C ILE A 285 12.19 1.66 -11.10
N ASP A 286 11.20 2.51 -11.37
CA ASP A 286 11.42 3.84 -11.96
C ASP A 286 11.38 4.93 -10.88
N ILE A 287 12.56 5.40 -10.50
CA ILE A 287 12.74 6.52 -9.56
C ILE A 287 13.06 7.86 -10.24
N ASP A 288 13.14 7.91 -11.58
CA ASP A 288 13.52 9.14 -12.31
C ASP A 288 12.35 10.08 -12.58
N SER A 289 11.14 9.73 -12.15
CA SER A 289 10.00 10.60 -12.42
C SER A 289 10.13 11.93 -11.67
N GLU A 290 10.07 13.06 -12.38
CA GLU A 290 9.82 14.38 -11.80
C GLU A 290 8.44 14.46 -11.09
N LYS A 291 7.65 13.38 -11.18
CA LYS A 291 6.32 13.20 -10.65
C LYS A 291 6.29 12.52 -9.27
N GLU A 292 7.42 12.40 -8.56
CA GLU A 292 7.39 12.09 -7.13
C GLU A 292 6.91 13.33 -6.38
N TYR A 293 5.59 13.45 -6.25
CA TYR A 293 4.92 14.62 -5.66
C TYR A 293 5.12 14.75 -4.13
N PHE A 294 5.67 13.73 -3.47
CA PHE A 294 5.87 13.68 -2.02
C PHE A 294 7.19 12.97 -1.67
N ALA A 295 7.87 13.42 -0.62
CA ALA A 295 9.08 12.75 -0.14
C ALA A 295 8.74 11.39 0.47
N GLY A 296 9.45 10.35 0.01
CA GLY A 296 9.40 8.99 0.58
C GLY A 296 9.06 7.90 -0.43
N GLY A 297 8.54 8.24 -1.62
CA GLY A 297 8.16 7.26 -2.64
C GLY A 297 9.33 6.42 -3.13
N SER A 298 10.45 7.06 -3.46
CA SER A 298 11.67 6.36 -3.88
C SER A 298 12.21 5.44 -2.77
N SER A 299 12.22 5.91 -1.51
CA SER A 299 12.64 5.10 -0.35
C SER A 299 11.74 3.87 -0.15
N VAL A 300 10.42 4.06 -0.27
CA VAL A 300 9.42 2.99 -0.15
C VAL A 300 9.64 1.94 -1.23
N ALA A 301 9.79 2.36 -2.49
CA ALA A 301 9.99 1.44 -3.61
C ALA A 301 11.30 0.66 -3.49
N LEU A 302 12.42 1.34 -3.24
CA LEU A 302 13.74 0.72 -3.12
C LEU A 302 13.80 -0.26 -1.92
N SER A 303 13.14 0.07 -0.81
CA SER A 303 13.11 -0.78 0.39
C SER A 303 12.24 -2.03 0.28
N ARG A 304 11.59 -2.26 -0.87
CA ARG A 304 10.79 -3.49 -1.10
C ARG A 304 11.67 -4.70 -1.38
N VAL A 305 12.91 -4.51 -1.83
CA VAL A 305 13.84 -5.61 -2.09
C VAL A 305 14.83 -5.80 -0.94
N LYS A 306 15.31 -7.03 -0.77
CA LYS A 306 16.18 -7.41 0.35
C LYS A 306 17.67 -7.12 0.13
N SER A 307 18.11 -7.08 -1.12
CA SER A 307 19.51 -6.89 -1.51
C SER A 307 19.64 -5.93 -2.69
N LEU A 308 20.83 -5.34 -2.84
CA LEU A 308 21.17 -4.47 -3.97
C LEU A 308 21.04 -5.20 -5.32
N ASP A 309 21.39 -6.49 -5.36
CA ASP A 309 21.28 -7.32 -6.57
C ASP A 309 19.82 -7.53 -7.01
N GLY A 310 18.87 -7.45 -6.07
CA GLY A 310 17.44 -7.49 -6.36
C GLY A 310 16.89 -6.21 -7.01
N LEU A 311 17.71 -5.19 -7.25
CA LEU A 311 17.31 -3.97 -7.94
C LEU A 311 17.67 -4.00 -9.43
N ASN A 312 16.69 -3.62 -10.25
CA ASN A 312 16.90 -3.11 -11.60
C ASN A 312 16.22 -1.73 -11.68
N LEU A 313 17.01 -0.67 -11.81
CA LEU A 313 16.51 0.70 -11.82
C LEU A 313 16.38 1.20 -13.26
N GLN A 314 15.25 1.81 -13.61
CA GLN A 314 15.23 2.60 -14.84
C GLN A 314 16.28 3.72 -14.75
N PRO A 315 16.85 4.16 -15.89
CA PRO A 315 17.86 5.21 -15.88
C PRO A 315 17.37 6.44 -15.11
N PHE A 316 18.19 6.95 -14.19
CA PHE A 316 17.82 8.07 -13.34
C PHE A 316 18.97 9.05 -13.17
N SER A 317 18.62 10.33 -12.97
CA SER A 317 19.63 11.38 -12.80
C SER A 317 20.05 11.57 -11.34
N LYS A 318 21.34 11.85 -11.12
CA LYS A 318 21.86 12.26 -9.81
C LYS A 318 21.12 13.48 -9.25
N SER A 319 20.85 14.47 -10.13
CA SER A 319 20.12 15.68 -9.77
C SER A 319 18.75 15.34 -9.18
N ARG A 320 18.03 14.40 -9.80
CA ARG A 320 16.73 13.93 -9.33
C ARG A 320 16.80 13.27 -7.94
N LEU A 321 17.80 12.43 -7.69
CA LEU A 321 17.99 11.80 -6.38
C LEU A 321 18.30 12.86 -5.31
N MET A 322 19.22 13.78 -5.61
CA MET A 322 19.61 14.85 -4.69
C MET A 322 18.46 15.84 -4.39
N LYS A 323 17.51 16.06 -5.31
CA LYS A 323 16.35 16.94 -5.06
C LYS A 323 15.47 16.48 -3.88
N ILE A 324 15.48 15.20 -3.51
CA ILE A 324 14.71 14.66 -2.37
C ILE A 324 15.03 15.43 -1.08
N ASN A 325 16.30 15.79 -0.87
CA ASN A 325 16.75 16.50 0.34
C ASN A 325 16.16 17.92 0.48
N LYS A 326 15.64 18.51 -0.60
CA LYS A 326 15.06 19.86 -0.62
C LYS A 326 13.57 19.85 -0.29
N SER A 327 12.95 18.68 -0.16
CA SER A 327 11.51 18.57 0.08
C SER A 327 11.11 19.22 1.40
N PHE A 328 10.13 20.13 1.35
CA PHE A 328 9.55 20.73 2.55
C PHE A 328 8.90 19.68 3.46
N THR A 329 8.21 18.70 2.87
CA THR A 329 7.60 17.59 3.60
C THR A 329 8.62 16.78 4.39
N LEU A 330 9.83 16.59 3.84
CA LEU A 330 10.91 15.90 4.56
C LEU A 330 11.39 16.68 5.79
N LYS A 331 11.45 18.02 5.71
CA LYS A 331 11.77 18.86 6.87
C LYS A 331 10.73 18.72 7.98
N LEU A 332 9.44 18.70 7.62
CA LEU A 332 8.36 18.47 8.59
C LEU A 332 8.49 17.10 9.25
N LYS A 333 8.75 16.05 8.47
CA LYS A 333 8.99 14.68 8.99
C LYS A 333 10.17 14.61 9.96
N LYS A 334 11.29 15.30 9.66
CA LYS A 334 12.43 15.39 10.59
C LYS A 334 12.05 16.08 11.90
N GLY A 335 11.32 17.19 11.85
CA GLY A 335 10.83 17.86 13.07
C GLY A 335 9.90 16.96 13.90
N PHE A 336 9.03 16.22 13.22
CA PHE A 336 8.13 15.27 13.85
C PHE A 336 8.85 14.09 14.52
N LEU A 337 9.95 13.61 13.92
CA LEU A 337 10.80 12.61 14.56
C LEU A 337 11.36 13.12 15.89
N GLU A 338 11.79 14.39 15.95
CA GLU A 338 12.31 14.99 17.19
C GLU A 338 11.22 15.14 18.26
N GLU A 339 9.97 15.42 17.86
CA GLU A 339 8.82 15.38 18.77
C GLU A 339 8.60 13.96 19.34
N LEU A 340 8.60 12.94 18.48
CA LEU A 340 8.44 11.55 18.90
C LEU A 340 9.56 11.07 19.83
N LYS A 341 10.80 11.49 19.58
CA LYS A 341 11.95 11.19 20.44
C LYS A 341 11.79 11.75 21.86
N GLN A 342 11.08 12.85 22.05
CA GLN A 342 10.80 13.39 23.39
C GLN A 342 9.82 12.50 24.18
N LYS A 343 9.07 11.65 23.49
CA LYS A 343 8.14 10.65 24.06
C LYS A 343 8.73 9.22 24.03
N ASP A 344 10.04 9.07 23.76
CA ASP A 344 10.67 7.77 23.56
C ASP A 344 10.75 6.97 24.87
N LEU A 345 10.04 5.84 24.91
CA LEU A 345 9.96 4.88 25.99
C LEU A 345 11.07 3.83 25.93
N ASN A 346 12.09 3.96 25.08
CA ASN A 346 13.24 3.04 25.03
C ASN A 346 14.01 2.91 26.37
N HIS A 347 13.76 3.79 27.34
CA HIS A 347 14.27 3.69 28.71
C HIS A 347 13.43 2.78 29.63
N VAL A 348 12.22 2.40 29.20
CA VAL A 348 11.32 1.49 29.90
C VAL A 348 11.77 0.06 29.61
N GLU A 349 11.91 -0.77 30.66
CA GLU A 349 12.35 -2.16 30.48
C GLU A 349 11.41 -2.92 29.53
N PRO A 350 11.96 -3.65 28.53
CA PRO A 350 11.15 -4.44 27.59
C PRO A 350 10.20 -5.40 28.30
N GLY A 351 10.58 -5.92 29.46
CA GLY A 351 9.74 -6.81 30.27
C GLY A 351 8.39 -6.19 30.65
N TRP A 352 8.35 -4.90 30.99
CA TRP A 352 7.10 -4.20 31.30
C TRP A 352 6.19 -4.12 30.08
N ILE A 353 6.77 -3.78 28.91
CA ILE A 353 6.05 -3.74 27.64
C ILE A 353 5.50 -5.15 27.33
N PHE A 354 6.36 -6.17 27.34
CA PHE A 354 5.97 -7.56 27.11
C PHE A 354 4.89 -8.04 28.08
N GLU A 355 4.92 -7.66 29.36
CA GLU A 355 3.88 -8.01 30.35
C GLU A 355 2.52 -7.36 30.04
N GLN A 356 2.50 -6.14 29.48
CA GLN A 356 1.26 -5.53 29.01
C GLN A 356 0.70 -6.29 27.79
N PHE A 357 1.58 -6.75 26.89
CA PHE A 357 1.19 -7.40 25.62
C PHE A 357 0.86 -8.89 25.73
N TYR A 358 1.56 -9.66 26.57
CA TYR A 358 1.34 -11.11 26.73
C TYR A 358 -0.02 -11.44 27.33
N LYS A 359 -0.65 -10.48 28.02
CA LYS A 359 -2.01 -10.60 28.57
C LYS A 359 -3.12 -10.30 27.56
N ILE A 360 -2.80 -10.02 26.30
CA ILE A 360 -3.77 -9.71 25.25
C ILE A 360 -4.16 -11.03 24.53
N PRO A 361 -5.35 -11.59 24.79
CA PRO A 361 -5.83 -12.75 24.06
C PRO A 361 -6.43 -12.26 22.75
N TYR A 362 -5.87 -12.72 21.62
CA TYR A 362 -6.39 -12.60 20.25
C TYR A 362 -6.47 -11.18 19.64
N VAL A 363 -5.77 -10.98 18.52
CA VAL A 363 -6.00 -9.85 17.61
C VAL A 363 -7.30 -10.14 16.84
N GLN A 364 -8.35 -9.37 17.08
CA GLN A 364 -9.68 -9.61 16.50
C GLN A 364 -9.94 -8.86 15.18
N CYS A 365 -9.15 -7.83 14.85
CA CYS A 365 -9.36 -7.03 13.64
C CYS A 365 -8.10 -6.23 13.27
N VAL A 366 -7.70 -6.27 12.00
CA VAL A 366 -6.66 -5.42 11.41
C VAL A 366 -7.35 -4.50 10.40
N TRP A 367 -7.18 -3.19 10.55
CA TRP A 367 -7.74 -2.21 9.61
C TRP A 367 -6.62 -1.67 8.70
N ASP A 368 -6.75 -1.89 7.40
CA ASP A 368 -5.77 -1.50 6.39
C ASP A 368 -6.12 -0.13 5.80
N VAL A 369 -5.36 0.90 6.19
CA VAL A 369 -5.56 2.30 5.78
C VAL A 369 -5.29 2.50 4.28
N ARG A 370 -4.66 1.55 3.56
CA ARG A 370 -4.35 1.66 2.11
C ARG A 370 -5.60 1.65 1.22
N ASN A 371 -6.78 1.45 1.80
CA ASN A 371 -8.08 1.32 1.14
C ASN A 371 -9.04 2.51 1.38
N GLN A 372 -8.52 3.74 1.47
CA GLN A 372 -9.30 4.98 1.74
C GLN A 372 -10.46 5.31 0.77
N SER A 373 -10.83 4.42 -0.13
CA SER A 373 -11.98 4.59 -1.02
C SER A 373 -13.23 3.80 -0.57
N GLU A 374 -13.14 2.94 0.46
CA GLU A 374 -14.16 1.94 0.79
C GLU A 374 -15.23 2.33 1.84
N GLU A 375 -15.11 3.46 2.55
CA GLU A 375 -16.01 3.76 3.69
C GLU A 375 -17.06 4.88 3.47
N LYS A 376 -17.22 5.42 2.24
CA LYS A 376 -18.18 6.51 2.01
C LYS A 376 -19.65 6.09 1.88
N GLU A 377 -19.98 4.82 1.64
CA GLU A 377 -21.37 4.45 1.27
C GLU A 377 -22.21 3.79 2.36
N LYS A 378 -21.64 3.36 3.50
CA LYS A 378 -22.45 2.74 4.58
C LYS A 378 -23.11 3.75 5.53
N THR A 379 -23.00 5.06 5.28
CA THR A 379 -23.62 6.08 6.16
C THR A 379 -24.71 6.94 5.52
N SER A 380 -25.07 6.74 4.25
CA SER A 380 -26.16 7.53 3.64
C SER A 380 -27.51 6.81 3.58
N GLN A 381 -27.59 5.54 4.00
CA GLN A 381 -28.82 4.73 3.92
C GLN A 381 -29.45 4.37 5.28
N ALA A 382 -28.90 4.85 6.40
CA ALA A 382 -29.47 4.63 7.74
C ALA A 382 -30.18 5.85 8.34
N ASP A 383 -30.24 6.97 7.61
CA ASP A 383 -30.92 8.21 8.04
C ASP A 383 -32.23 8.47 7.27
N LEU A 384 -32.81 7.43 6.66
CA LEU A 384 -34.17 7.45 6.09
C LEU A 384 -34.91 6.17 6.49
N GLU A 385 -35.14 6.02 7.79
CA GLU A 385 -36.34 5.40 8.40
C GLU A 385 -36.41 5.69 9.90
#